data_AF-A0A2E1EQR2-F1
#
_entry.id   AF-A0A2E1EQR2-F1
#
_cell.length_a   1.000
_cell.length_b   1.000
_cell.length_c   1.000
_cell.angle_alpha   90.00
_cell.angle_beta   90.00
_cell.angle_gamma   90.00
#
_symmetry.space_group_name_H-M   'P 1'
#
loop_
_entity.id
_entity.type
_entity.pdbx_description
1 polymer ?
#
loop_
_entity_poly.entity_id
_entity_poly.type
_entity_poly.pdbx_seq_one_letter_code
_entity_poly.pdbx_strand_id
1 'polypeptide(L)' 'MKQIILLLLFIPLVSFGQEISLFNSDGDAVAYIDTNDEDNTIYLWNGTPVAYLSPESNYYNIYGFNGNHLGWFD' A
#
# COMPACT_ATOMS: atom_id res chain seq x y z
N MET A 1 -35.35 20.20 -23.68
CA MET A 1 -34.75 19.04 -22.97
C MET A 1 -33.40 18.68 -23.63
N LYS A 2 -32.32 19.45 -23.40
CA LYS A 2 -31.00 19.20 -24.02
C LYS A 2 -29.93 20.15 -23.44
N GLN A 3 -29.76 20.21 -22.12
CA GLN A 3 -28.69 21.03 -21.49
C GLN A 3 -28.09 20.41 -20.22
N ILE A 4 -28.57 19.26 -19.72
CA ILE A 4 -28.11 18.69 -18.42
C ILE A 4 -26.91 17.73 -18.57
N ILE A 5 -26.51 17.36 -19.79
CA ILE A 5 -25.51 16.29 -20.01
C ILE A 5 -24.05 16.73 -19.79
N LEU A 6 -23.74 18.03 -19.69
CA LEU A 6 -22.35 18.50 -19.69
C LEU A 6 -21.65 18.52 -18.31
N LEU A 7 -22.36 18.27 -17.20
CA LEU A 7 -21.78 18.39 -15.84
C LEU A 7 -21.08 17.11 -15.34
N LEU A 8 -21.20 15.98 -16.05
CA LEU A 8 -20.64 14.68 -15.62
C LEU A 8 -19.17 14.46 -16.00
N LEU A 9 -18.55 15.35 -16.80
CA LEU A 9 -17.18 15.18 -17.32
C LEU A 9 -16.07 15.71 -16.40
N PHE A 10 -16.41 16.28 -15.25
CA PHE A 10 -15.45 16.87 -14.30
C PHE A 10 -15.39 16.15 -12.96
N ILE A 11 -15.88 14.91 -12.86
CA ILE A 11 -15.62 14.11 -11.66
C ILE A 11 -14.14 13.69 -11.74
N PRO A 12 -13.24 14.21 -10.88
CA PRO A 12 -11.91 13.65 -10.81
C PRO A 12 -12.05 12.19 -10.40
N LEU A 13 -11.47 11.29 -11.20
CA LEU A 13 -11.20 9.92 -10.79
C LEU A 13 -10.17 10.00 -9.66
N VAL A 14 -10.66 10.28 -8.45
CA VAL A 14 -9.86 10.15 -7.23
C VAL A 14 -9.68 8.66 -7.01
N SER A 15 -8.50 8.15 -7.43
CA SER A 15 -8.03 6.85 -6.99
C SER A 15 -7.70 6.98 -5.51
N PHE A 16 -8.49 6.35 -4.64
CA PHE A 16 -8.08 6.13 -3.27
C PHE A 16 -6.94 5.12 -3.33
N GLY A 17 -5.73 5.55 -3.01
CA GLY A 17 -4.65 4.60 -2.80
C GLY A 17 -5.07 3.62 -1.74
N GLN A 18 -5.02 2.34 -2.09
CA GLN A 18 -5.26 1.31 -1.10
C GLN A 18 -3.96 1.16 -0.30
N GLU A 19 -4.09 1.20 1.01
CA GLU A 19 -3.01 0.95 1.95
C GLU A 19 -3.47 -0.14 2.91
N ILE A 20 -2.53 -1.01 3.30
CA ILE A 20 -2.80 -2.08 4.28
C ILE A 20 -2.06 -1.71 5.55
N SER A 21 -2.78 -1.34 6.60
CA SER A 21 -2.17 -1.04 7.91
C SER A 21 -1.62 -2.31 8.57
N LEU A 22 -0.40 -2.23 9.08
CA LEU A 22 0.27 -3.27 9.84
C LEU A 22 0.27 -2.90 11.33
N PHE A 23 -0.24 -3.82 12.15
CA PHE A 23 -0.41 -3.61 13.58
C PHE A 23 0.64 -4.36 14.38
N ASN A 24 1.13 -3.75 15.47
CA ASN A 24 1.99 -4.44 16.43
C ASN A 24 1.15 -5.39 17.33
N SER A 25 1.81 -6.07 18.27
CA SER A 25 1.15 -6.98 19.21
C SER A 25 0.16 -6.30 20.17
N ASP A 26 0.30 -4.98 20.36
CA ASP A 26 -0.55 -4.18 21.24
C ASP A 26 -1.80 -3.67 20.49
N GLY A 27 -1.87 -3.86 19.17
CA GLY A 27 -2.97 -3.41 18.32
C GLY A 27 -2.82 -1.98 17.78
N ASP A 28 -1.63 -1.39 17.89
CA ASP A 28 -1.33 -0.09 17.28
C ASP A 28 -0.91 -0.25 15.83
N ALA A 29 -1.45 0.57 14.93
CA ALA A 29 -0.97 0.65 13.56
C ALA A 29 0.42 1.31 13.54
N VAL A 30 1.47 0.56 13.19
CA VAL A 30 2.86 1.04 13.24
C VAL A 30 3.50 1.22 11.86
N ALA A 31 2.94 0.59 10.84
CA ALA A 31 3.40 0.66 9.46
C ALA A 31 2.23 0.46 8.50
N TYR A 32 2.47 0.65 7.20
CA TYR A 32 1.52 0.34 6.15
C TYR A 32 2.23 -0.17 4.90
N ILE A 33 1.53 -1.00 4.12
CA ILE A 33 1.93 -1.39 2.76
C ILE A 33 1.26 -0.40 1.80
N ASP A 34 2.04 0.31 1.00
CA ASP A 34 1.51 1.12 -0.10
C ASP A 34 1.26 0.21 -1.32
N THR A 35 -0.01 -0.09 -1.62
CA THR A 35 -0.33 -0.98 -2.75
C THR A 35 -0.41 -0.25 -4.09
N ASN A 36 -0.21 1.08 -4.10
CA ASN A 36 -0.04 1.82 -5.34
C ASN A 36 1.44 1.87 -5.80
N ASP A 37 2.37 1.59 -4.89
CA ASP A 37 3.79 1.50 -5.20
C ASP A 37 4.06 0.21 -5.97
N GLU A 38 4.83 0.30 -7.07
CA GLU A 38 5.17 -0.86 -7.91
C GLU A 38 5.92 -1.93 -7.10
N ASP A 39 6.68 -1.48 -6.09
CA ASP A 39 7.52 -2.33 -5.24
C ASP A 39 6.79 -2.83 -3.96
N ASN A 40 5.51 -2.44 -3.77
CA ASN A 40 4.73 -2.74 -2.56
C ASN A 40 5.54 -2.49 -1.27
N THR A 41 6.11 -1.29 -1.15
CA THR A 41 7.00 -0.93 -0.06
C THR A 41 6.24 -0.84 1.27
N ILE A 42 6.88 -1.30 2.35
CA ILE A 42 6.40 -1.11 3.72
C ILE A 42 6.99 0.20 4.26
N TYR A 43 6.11 1.11 4.63
CA TYR A 43 6.46 2.40 5.21
C TYR A 43 6.02 2.48 6.67
N LEU A 44 6.77 3.23 7.48
CA LEU A 44 6.27 3.77 8.73
C LEU A 44 5.33 4.95 8.45
N TRP A 45 4.44 5.27 9.39
CA TRP A 45 3.51 6.41 9.24
C TRP A 45 4.18 7.78 9.05
N ASN A 46 5.46 7.91 9.38
CA ASN A 46 6.24 9.11 9.08
C ASN A 46 6.79 9.14 7.63
N GLY A 47 6.43 8.18 6.78
CA GLY A 47 6.86 8.04 5.39
C GLY A 47 8.23 7.35 5.21
N THR A 48 8.83 6.81 6.27
CA THR A 48 10.13 6.13 6.16
C THR A 48 9.94 4.71 5.58
N PRO A 49 10.57 4.37 4.44
CA PRO A 49 10.55 3.01 3.90
C PRO A 49 11.44 2.10 4.76
N VAL A 50 10.94 0.92 5.14
CA VAL A 50 11.67 0.00 6.04
C VAL A 50 11.83 -1.42 5.50
N ALA A 51 10.95 -1.86 4.59
CA ALA A 51 11.00 -3.18 3.97
C ALA A 51 10.22 -3.18 2.64
N TYR A 52 10.30 -4.26 1.87
CA TYR A 52 9.55 -4.45 0.63
C TYR A 52 9.03 -5.89 0.50
N LEU A 53 7.97 -6.05 -0.28
CA LEU A 53 7.36 -7.33 -0.57
C LEU A 53 8.00 -7.93 -1.84
N SER A 54 8.44 -9.18 -1.76
CA SER A 54 8.97 -9.95 -2.87
C SER A 54 8.03 -11.12 -3.17
N PRO A 55 7.41 -11.17 -4.36
CA PRO A 55 6.40 -12.17 -4.67
C PRO A 55 7.00 -13.58 -4.72
N GLU A 56 6.29 -14.53 -4.11
CA GLU A 56 6.49 -15.97 -4.19
C GLU A 56 5.14 -16.61 -4.51
N SER A 57 5.14 -17.84 -5.03
CA SER A 57 4.00 -18.48 -5.71
C SER A 57 2.58 -18.11 -5.23
N ASN A 58 2.32 -18.08 -3.90
CA ASN A 58 1.02 -17.70 -3.33
C ASN A 58 1.12 -16.68 -2.18
N TYR A 59 2.30 -16.15 -1.88
CA TYR A 59 2.53 -15.26 -0.74
C TYR A 59 3.69 -14.31 -1.06
N TYR A 60 3.92 -13.31 -0.23
CA TYR A 60 5.05 -12.40 -0.37
C TYR A 60 6.06 -12.66 0.73
N ASN A 61 7.33 -12.83 0.37
CA ASN A 61 8.41 -12.71 1.33
C ASN A 61 8.64 -11.24 1.64
N ILE A 62 8.96 -10.92 2.89
CA ILE A 62 9.28 -9.56 3.33
C ILE A 62 10.79 -9.48 3.53
N TYR A 63 11.42 -8.53 2.87
CA TYR A 63 12.85 -8.26 3.03
C TYR A 63 13.09 -6.83 3.50
N GLY A 64 14.06 -6.67 4.40
CA GLY A 64 14.61 -5.35 4.71
C GLY A 64 15.50 -4.87 3.57
N PHE A 65 15.70 -3.55 3.44
CA PHE A 65 16.64 -2.99 2.45
C PHE A 65 18.11 -3.38 2.69
N ASN A 66 18.42 -4.02 3.82
CA ASN A 66 19.70 -4.65 4.09
C ASN A 66 19.83 -6.08 3.50
N GLY A 67 18.81 -6.57 2.80
CA GLY A 67 18.76 -7.90 2.19
C GLY A 67 18.36 -9.04 3.13
N ASN A 68 18.05 -8.74 4.40
CA ASN A 68 17.64 -9.77 5.35
C ASN A 68 16.16 -10.12 5.18
N HIS A 69 15.83 -11.41 5.22
CA HIS A 69 14.47 -11.90 5.27
C HIS A 69 13.85 -11.62 6.65
N LEU A 70 12.67 -11.01 6.69
CA LEU A 70 12.00 -10.56 7.91
C LEU A 70 10.72 -11.35 8.23
N GLY A 71 10.11 -11.99 7.22
CA GLY A 71 8.85 -12.71 7.39
C GLY A 71 8.10 -12.87 6.07
N TRP A 72 6.80 -13.16 6.14
CA TRP A 72 5.94 -13.31 4.97
C TRP A 72 4.61 -12.58 5.16
N PHE A 73 3.93 -12.29 4.05
CA PHE A 73 2.59 -11.71 3.97
C PHE A 73 1.74 -12.55 3.00
N ASP A 74 0.53 -12.93 3.41
CA ASP A 74 -0.38 -13.84 2.69
C ASP A 74 -1.77 -13.19 2.59
#